data_AF-A0A226MZ45-F1
#
_entry.id   AF-A0A226MZ45-F1
#
_cell.length_a   1.000
_cell.length_b   1.000
_cell.length_c   1.000
_cell.angle_alpha   90.00
_cell.angle_beta   90.00
_cell.angle_gamma   90.00
#
_symmetry.space_group_name_H-M   'P 1'
#
loop_
_entity.id
_entity.type
_entity.pdbx_description
1 polymer ?
#
loop_
_entity_poly.entity_id
_entity_poly.type
_entity_poly.pdbx_seq_one_letter_code
_entity_poly.pdbx_strand_id
1 'polypeptide(L)' 'MESTGLRKDLSLSVHITGPKTIALRIHVSGSTVAILKRTDCRFQYEMRGETYLKGRGTEITYWLTGTEDKEYNLPTPPSV' A
#
# COMPACT_ATOMS: atom_id res chain seq x y z
N MET A 1 35.85 9.75 -12.09
CA MET A 1 34.69 10.65 -12.18
C MET A 1 33.45 9.78 -12.29
N GLU A 2 32.67 9.86 -11.21
CA GLU A 2 31.31 9.39 -10.97
C GLU A 2 30.84 8.01 -11.44
N SER A 3 30.55 7.20 -10.44
CA SER A 3 29.86 5.91 -10.47
C SER A 3 28.34 6.13 -10.54
N THR A 4 27.68 5.62 -11.57
CA THR A 4 26.23 5.38 -11.60
C THR A 4 26.03 3.88 -11.77
N GLY A 5 26.15 3.10 -10.70
CA GLY A 5 25.15 3.08 -9.64
C GLY A 5 24.04 2.13 -10.04
N LEU A 6 24.38 0.84 -10.14
CA LEU A 6 23.43 -0.26 -10.26
C LEU A 6 22.58 -0.32 -8.99
N ARG A 7 21.51 0.49 -8.95
CA ARG A 7 20.39 0.29 -8.02
C ARG A 7 19.24 -0.27 -8.83
N LYS A 8 19.34 -1.56 -9.13
CA LYS A 8 18.14 -2.37 -9.31
C LYS A 8 17.56 -2.47 -7.92
N ASP A 9 16.66 -1.54 -7.58
CA ASP A 9 15.81 -1.67 -6.42
C ASP A 9 15.08 -3.01 -6.59
N LEU A 10 15.58 -4.00 -5.88
CA LEU A 10 15.01 -5.33 -5.80
C LEU A 10 13.79 -5.18 -4.89
N SER A 11 12.74 -4.54 -5.40
CA SER A 11 11.41 -4.64 -4.81
C SER A 11 11.01 -6.10 -4.96
N LEU A 12 11.36 -6.92 -3.98
CA LEU A 12 10.72 -8.22 -3.76
C LEU A 12 9.25 -7.91 -3.55
N SER A 13 8.47 -8.00 -4.62
CA SER A 13 7.03 -8.06 -4.52
C SER A 13 6.70 -9.33 -3.75
N VAL A 14 6.26 -9.15 -2.50
CA VAL A 14 5.54 -10.17 -1.74
C VAL A 14 4.38 -10.62 -2.65
N HIS A 15 4.49 -11.83 -3.19
CA HIS A 15 3.43 -12.44 -3.96
C HIS A 15 2.40 -12.94 -2.95
N ILE A 16 1.32 -12.18 -2.74
CA ILE A 16 0.16 -12.66 -2.00
C ILE A 16 -0.54 -13.68 -2.92
N THR A 17 -0.13 -14.95 -2.85
CA THR A 17 -0.73 -16.05 -3.62
C THR A 17 -2.03 -16.49 -2.95
N GLY A 18 -3.12 -15.77 -3.24
CA GLY A 18 -4.47 -16.12 -2.80
C GLY A 18 -5.53 -15.22 -3.45
N PRO A 19 -6.81 -15.61 -3.46
CA PRO A 19 -7.89 -14.73 -3.92
C PRO A 19 -7.88 -13.46 -3.08
N LYS A 20 -7.51 -12.34 -3.70
CA LYS A 20 -7.29 -11.06 -3.04
C LYS A 20 -8.64 -10.43 -2.65
N THR A 21 -9.26 -10.90 -1.57
CA THR A 21 -10.52 -10.35 -1.07
C THR A 21 -10.34 -8.87 -0.68
N ILE A 22 -11.31 -8.02 -1.01
CA ILE A 22 -11.27 -6.57 -0.69
C ILE A 22 -11.66 -6.26 0.76
N ALA A 23 -12.15 -7.27 1.49
CA ALA A 23 -12.51 -7.12 2.89
C ALA A 23 -11.26 -6.82 3.73
N LEU A 24 -11.44 -6.02 4.79
CA LEU A 24 -10.41 -5.74 5.80
C LEU A 24 -9.18 -4.96 5.29
N ARG A 25 -9.31 -4.20 4.19
CA ARG A 25 -8.25 -3.28 3.74
C ARG A 25 -8.50 -1.85 4.20
N ILE A 26 -7.41 -1.18 4.58
CA ILE A 26 -7.45 0.24 4.94
C ILE A 26 -7.22 1.07 3.66
N HIS A 27 -8.18 1.93 3.36
CA HIS A 27 -8.10 2.88 2.25
C HIS A 27 -7.37 4.13 2.72
N VAL A 28 -6.39 4.59 1.94
CA VAL A 28 -5.61 5.78 2.28
C VAL A 28 -5.44 6.72 1.09
N SER A 29 -5.39 8.02 1.40
CA SER A 29 -5.14 9.10 0.43
C SER A 29 -3.67 9.15 0.02
N GLY A 30 -3.35 9.84 -1.08
CA GLY A 30 -1.96 10.07 -1.50
C GLY A 30 -1.19 10.89 -0.46
N SER A 31 -1.86 11.87 0.15
CA SER A 31 -1.27 12.67 1.23
C SER A 31 -0.90 11.82 2.47
N THR A 32 -1.72 10.83 2.81
CA THR A 32 -1.43 9.88 3.88
C THR A 32 -0.22 9.03 3.54
N VAL A 33 -0.12 8.50 2.31
CA VAL A 33 1.07 7.74 1.87
C VAL A 33 2.34 8.58 1.96
N ALA A 34 2.28 9.88 1.61
CA ALA A 34 3.42 10.78 1.72
C ALA A 34 3.91 10.96 3.16
N ILE A 35 3.00 10.91 4.15
CA ILE A 35 3.35 10.94 5.57
C ILE A 35 3.93 9.59 6.01
N LEU A 36 3.29 8.47 5.64
CA LEU A 36 3.76 7.13 6.01
C LEU A 36 5.19 6.86 5.52
N LYS A 37 5.53 7.34 4.31
CA LYS A 37 6.90 7.27 3.75
C LYS A 37 7.97 7.99 4.57
N ARG A 38 7.59 8.94 5.43
CA ARG A 38 8.51 9.71 6.27
C ARG A 38 8.72 9.07 7.65
N THR A 39 7.97 8.02 7.97
CA THR A 39 8.14 7.27 9.20
C THR A 39 9.21 6.21 9.02
N ASP A 40 9.86 5.78 10.11
CA ASP A 40 10.83 4.67 10.08
C ASP A 40 10.14 3.29 9.87
N CYS A 41 8.81 3.26 9.84
CA CYS A 41 8.03 2.05 9.60
C CYS A 41 7.93 1.76 8.11
N ARG A 42 8.24 0.52 7.72
CA ARG A 42 8.21 0.06 6.32
C ARG A 42 6.81 -0.37 5.90
N PHE A 43 5.91 0.60 5.76
CA PHE A 43 4.55 0.38 5.31
C PHE A 43 4.49 -0.10 3.85
N GLN A 44 3.65 -1.10 3.59
CA GLN A 44 3.34 -1.60 2.27
C GLN A 44 1.99 -1.06 1.81
N TYR A 45 1.93 -0.60 0.57
CA TYR A 45 0.71 -0.08 -0.04
C TYR A 45 0.69 -0.34 -1.53
N GLU A 46 -0.52 -0.44 -2.08
CA GLU A 46 -0.77 -0.71 -3.48
C GLU A 46 -1.72 0.34 -4.06
N MET A 47 -1.48 0.77 -5.29
CA MET A 47 -2.40 1.69 -5.96
C MET A 47 -3.77 1.02 -6.12
N ARG A 48 -4.81 1.68 -5.61
CA ARG A 48 -6.21 1.29 -5.81
C ARG A 48 -6.74 1.89 -7.11
N GLY A 49 -6.42 3.16 -7.35
CA GLY A 49 -6.88 3.94 -8.50
C GLY A 49 -7.47 5.29 -8.10
N GLU A 50 -8.00 5.98 -9.09
CA GLU A 50 -8.63 7.29 -8.93
C GLU A 50 -9.95 7.21 -8.16
N THR A 51 -10.21 8.24 -7.35
CA THR A 51 -11.47 8.40 -6.62
C THR A 51 -11.89 9.85 -6.68
N TYR A 52 -13.12 10.08 -7.15
CA TYR A 52 -13.71 11.41 -7.15
C TYR A 52 -14.20 11.79 -5.76
N LEU A 53 -13.71 12.91 -5.25
CA LEU A 53 -14.08 13.49 -3.98
C LEU A 53 -14.87 14.78 -4.23
N LYS A 54 -16.12 14.81 -3.78
CA LYS A 54 -17.00 15.97 -3.92
C LYS A 54 -16.32 17.22 -3.33
N GLY A 55 -16.15 18.25 -4.14
CA GLY A 55 -15.53 19.51 -3.73
C GLY A 55 -13.98 19.49 -3.65
N ARG A 56 -13.33 18.38 -3.96
CA ARG A 56 -11.85 18.28 -4.03
C ARG A 56 -11.32 17.76 -5.37
N GLY A 57 -12.19 17.26 -6.24
CA GLY A 57 -11.79 16.68 -7.52
C GLY A 57 -11.37 15.22 -7.38
N THR A 58 -10.56 14.73 -8.32
CA THR A 58 -10.11 13.34 -8.34
C THR A 58 -8.78 13.19 -7.63
N GLU A 59 -8.63 12.13 -6.82
CA GLU A 59 -7.39 11.78 -6.14
C GLU A 59 -7.02 10.31 -6.40
N ILE A 60 -5.74 10.02 -6.60
CA ILE A 60 -5.22 8.64 -6.60
C ILE A 60 -5.18 8.14 -5.17
N THR A 61 -5.76 6.96 -4.96
CA THR A 61 -5.83 6.34 -3.64
C THR A 61 -5.15 4.99 -3.60
N TYR A 62 -4.85 4.52 -2.39
CA TYR A 62 -4.06 3.32 -2.16
C TYR A 62 -4.73 2.41 -1.14
N TRP A 63 -4.47 1.11 -1.25
CA TRP A 63 -4.68 0.15 -0.18
C TRP A 63 -3.43 0.09 0.68
N LEU A 64 -3.54 0.30 1.99
CA LEU A 64 -2.49 -0.05 2.93
C LEU A 64 -2.64 -1.55 3.24
N THR A 65 -1.61 -2.32 2.88
CA THR A 65 -1.66 -3.79 2.87
C THR A 65 -0.85 -4.44 3.99
N GLY A 66 0.06 -3.69 4.63
CA GLY A 66 0.82 -4.22 5.77
C GLY A 66 2.06 -3.39 6.10
N THR A 67 2.97 -4.02 6.84
CA THR A 67 4.32 -3.52 7.19
C THR A 67 5.31 -4.67 7.08
N GLU A 68 6.53 -4.44 6.59
CA GLU A 68 7.53 -5.53 6.41
C GLU A 68 7.79 -6.34 7.69
N ASP A 69 7.66 -5.73 8.86
CA ASP A 69 8.07 -6.34 10.13
C ASP A 69 6.94 -7.11 10.84
N LYS A 70 5.71 -7.13 10.30
CA LYS A 70 4.55 -7.73 10.98
C LYS A 70 3.57 -8.38 10.01
N GLU A 71 3.38 -9.68 10.18
CA GLU A 71 2.28 -10.42 9.58
C GLU A 71 1.06 -10.36 10.51
N TYR A 72 -0.04 -9.81 10.02
CA TYR A 72 -1.29 -9.77 10.77
C TYR A 72 -2.21 -10.87 10.26
N ASN A 73 -2.50 -11.85 11.11
CA ASN A 73 -3.56 -12.81 10.86
C ASN A 73 -4.91 -12.10 10.99
N LEU A 74 -5.45 -11.65 9.86
CA LEU A 74 -6.78 -11.05 9.82
C LEU A 74 -7.83 -12.15 10.06
N PRO A 75 -8.87 -11.89 10.87
CA PRO A 75 -9.96 -12.84 11.01
C PRO A 75 -10.67 -13.01 9.67
N THR A 76 -11.17 -14.22 9.38
CA THR A 76 -12.02 -14.44 8.23
C THR A 76 -13.25 -13.54 8.34
N PRO A 77 -13.60 -12.75 7.30
CA PRO A 77 -14.82 -11.97 7.31
C PRO A 77 -16.04 -12.87 7.62
N PRO A 78 -17.03 -12.39 8.39
CA PRO A 78 -18.25 -13.16 8.60
C PRO A 78 -18.96 -13.39 7.25
N SER A 79 -19.42 -14.61 7.01
CA SER A 79 -20.33 -14.89 5.89
C SER A 79 -21.68 -14.20 6.15
N VAL A 80 -22.19 -13.52 5.11
CA VAL A 80 -23.60 -13.09 5.04
C VAL A 80 -24.50 -14.29 4.83
#